data_AF-A0A0B7MBC7-F1
#
_entry.id   AF-A0A0B7MBC7-F1
#
_cell.length_a   1.000
_cell.length_b   1.000
_cell.length_c   1.000
_cell.angle_alpha   90.00
_cell.angle_beta   90.00
_cell.angle_gamma   90.00
#
_symmetry.space_group_name_H-M   'P 1'
#
loop_
_entity.id
_entity.type
_entity.pdbx_description
1 polymer ?
#
loop_
_entity_poly.entity_id
_entity_poly.type
_entity_poly.pdbx_seq_one_letter_code
_entity_poly.pdbx_strand_id
1 'polypeptide(L)'
;MEPILIILSLLTISIITLVFVVVWRDRRDLKLRQITGEIEKVEELLKEMDQYKKEIKEMLATAKKQTDQAVSRVDNQVKQVRDSVVKLEQHVHSGSKDSRDSGRDKARQQKYSGRGKPRNPNKKGQTTPPPPSKGGEQDQRINDGEKFAKMVKMADEGLNTQEIAKRLNIGRKEVELVLQLKRKQIS
;
A
#
# COMPACT_ATOMS: atom_id res chain seq x y z
N MET A 1 -10.99 88.16 -8.45
CA MET A 1 -10.75 87.09 -9.45
C MET A 1 -9.89 85.96 -8.88
N GLU A 2 -8.84 86.27 -8.12
CA GLU A 2 -7.95 85.30 -7.47
C GLU A 2 -8.64 84.21 -6.60
N PRO A 3 -9.63 84.52 -5.72
CA PRO A 3 -10.24 83.48 -4.88
C PRO A 3 -11.07 82.46 -5.67
N ILE A 4 -11.66 82.87 -6.79
CA ILE A 4 -12.47 82.00 -7.65
C ILE A 4 -11.57 80.98 -8.36
N LEU A 5 -10.37 81.39 -8.78
CA LEU A 5 -9.38 80.50 -9.39
C LEU A 5 -8.86 79.46 -8.39
N ILE A 6 -8.65 79.85 -7.13
CA ILE A 6 -8.23 78.93 -6.06
C ILE A 6 -9.30 77.86 -5.82
N ILE A 7 -10.58 78.25 -5.71
CA ILE A 7 -11.69 77.32 -5.51
C ILE A 7 -11.82 76.33 -6.68
N LEU A 8 -11.70 76.81 -7.93
CA LEU A 8 -11.70 75.95 -9.12
C LEU A 8 -10.54 74.95 -9.11
N SER A 9 -9.34 75.37 -8.71
CA SER A 9 -8.17 74.47 -8.61
C SER A 9 -8.33 73.40 -7.52
N LEU A 10 -8.93 73.76 -6.38
CA LEU A 10 -9.24 72.82 -5.31
C LEU A 10 -10.27 71.78 -5.75
N LEU A 11 -11.27 72.22 -6.52
CA LEU A 11 -12.32 71.35 -7.02
C LEU A 11 -11.80 70.35 -8.07
N THR A 12 -10.90 70.78 -8.97
CA THR A 12 -10.27 69.86 -9.92
C THR A 12 -9.36 68.84 -9.22
N ILE A 13 -8.56 69.27 -8.23
CA ILE A 13 -7.74 68.35 -7.43
C ILE A 13 -8.63 67.35 -6.68
N SER A 14 -9.74 67.78 -6.10
CA SER A 14 -10.70 66.90 -5.41
C SER A 14 -11.32 65.85 -6.35
N ILE A 15 -11.58 66.21 -7.61
CA ILE A 15 -12.10 65.25 -8.59
C ILE A 15 -11.02 64.24 -8.96
N ILE A 16 -9.78 64.69 -9.18
CA ILE A 16 -8.65 63.82 -9.51
C ILE A 16 -8.38 62.82 -8.38
N THR A 17 -8.40 63.25 -7.12
CA THR A 17 -8.20 62.35 -5.97
C THR A 17 -9.33 61.35 -5.83
N LEU A 18 -10.58 61.74 -6.06
CA LEU A 18 -11.73 60.82 -6.08
C LEU A 18 -11.58 59.75 -7.15
N VAL A 19 -11.23 60.12 -8.38
CA VAL A 19 -11.00 59.18 -9.48
C VAL A 19 -9.86 58.22 -9.12
N PHE A 20 -8.77 58.72 -8.54
CA PHE A 20 -7.67 57.89 -8.09
C PHE A 20 -8.08 56.88 -7.02
N VAL A 21 -8.90 57.30 -6.04
CA VAL A 21 -9.43 56.42 -4.99
C VAL A 21 -10.34 55.33 -5.58
N VAL A 22 -11.21 55.69 -6.53
CA VAL A 22 -12.09 54.71 -7.21
C VAL A 22 -11.28 53.68 -7.98
N VAL A 23 -10.32 54.12 -8.79
CA VAL A 23 -9.45 53.21 -9.56
C VAL A 23 -8.59 52.34 -8.62
N TRP A 24 -8.10 52.90 -7.53
CA TRP A 24 -7.32 52.15 -6.55
C TRP A 24 -8.16 51.13 -5.80
N ARG A 25 -9.40 51.49 -5.43
CA ARG A 25 -10.37 50.60 -4.81
C ARG A 25 -10.72 49.44 -5.74
N ASP A 26 -11.04 49.74 -7.00
CA ASP A 26 -11.41 48.73 -8.01
C ASP A 26 -10.25 47.75 -8.26
N ARG A 27 -9.02 48.28 -8.39
CA ARG A 27 -7.81 47.44 -8.52
C ARG A 27 -7.54 46.58 -7.28
N ARG A 28 -7.86 47.05 -6.08
CA ARG A 28 -7.74 46.26 -4.85
C ARG A 28 -8.84 45.20 -4.75
N ASP A 29 -10.07 45.52 -5.16
CA ASP A 29 -11.21 44.60 -5.10
C ASP A 29 -11.00 43.39 -6.02
N LEU A 30 -10.42 43.61 -7.21
CA LEU A 30 -10.00 42.54 -8.12
C LEU A 30 -8.98 41.57 -7.48
N LYS A 31 -8.01 42.10 -6.72
CA LYS A 31 -7.02 41.27 -6.01
C LYS A 31 -7.64 40.53 -4.83
N LEU A 32 -8.54 41.18 -4.10
CA LEU A 32 -9.26 40.56 -2.98
C LEU A 32 -10.08 39.36 -3.47
N ARG A 33 -10.77 39.47 -4.60
CA ARG A 33 -11.53 38.34 -5.18
C ARG A 33 -10.65 37.15 -5.55
N GLN A 34 -9.45 37.38 -6.09
CA GLN A 34 -8.50 36.30 -6.38
C GLN A 34 -8.03 35.61 -5.10
N ILE A 35 -7.68 36.39 -4.07
CA ILE A 35 -7.26 35.87 -2.78
C ILE A 35 -8.40 35.10 -2.11
N THR A 36 -9.63 35.59 -2.15
CA THR A 36 -10.80 34.89 -1.60
C THR A 36 -11.02 33.54 -2.29
N GLY A 37 -10.89 33.47 -3.62
CA GLY A 37 -11.00 32.21 -4.35
C GLY A 37 -9.86 31.22 -4.07
N GLU A 38 -8.64 31.72 -3.82
CA GLU A 38 -7.54 30.87 -3.37
C GLU A 38 -7.76 30.37 -1.93
N ILE A 39 -8.30 31.20 -1.04
CA ILE A 39 -8.65 30.81 0.32
C ILE A 39 -9.72 29.71 0.30
N GLU A 40 -10.74 29.82 -0.54
CA GLU A 40 -11.79 28.81 -0.66
C GLU A 40 -11.24 27.45 -1.11
N LYS A 41 -10.31 27.44 -2.08
CA LYS A 41 -9.60 26.20 -2.49
C LYS A 41 -8.74 25.62 -1.39
N VAL A 42 -8.08 26.47 -0.61
CA VAL A 42 -7.27 26.04 0.56
C VAL A 42 -8.17 25.45 1.64
N GLU A 43 -9.34 26.02 1.89
CA GLU A 43 -10.33 25.47 2.82
C GLU A 43 -10.88 24.12 2.36
N GLU A 44 -11.13 23.96 1.06
CA GLU A 44 -11.57 22.68 0.48
C GLU A 44 -10.49 21.61 0.64
N LEU A 45 -9.24 21.92 0.28
CA LEU A 45 -8.09 21.04 0.49
C LEU A 45 -7.89 20.68 1.97
N LEU A 46 -8.10 21.63 2.89
CA LEU A 46 -8.03 21.36 4.33
C LEU A 46 -9.12 20.40 4.79
N LYS A 47 -10.34 20.52 4.27
CA LYS A 47 -11.43 19.56 4.56
C LYS A 47 -11.11 18.17 4.04
N GLU A 48 -10.59 18.05 2.82
CA GLU A 48 -10.14 16.78 2.26
C GLU A 48 -9.02 16.17 3.12
N MET A 49 -8.01 16.96 3.50
CA MET A 49 -6.93 16.51 4.37
C MET A 49 -7.45 16.02 5.73
N ASP A 50 -8.43 16.69 6.33
CA ASP A 50 -9.02 16.26 7.60
C ASP A 50 -9.83 14.96 7.45
N GLN A 51 -10.51 14.75 6.32
CA GLN A 51 -11.16 13.48 6.01
C GLN A 51 -10.13 12.35 5.86
N TYR A 52 -9.06 12.55 5.09
CA TYR A 52 -7.98 11.59 4.96
C TYR A 52 -7.33 11.27 6.31
N LYS A 53 -7.13 12.28 7.16
CA LYS A 53 -6.56 12.09 8.50
C LYS A 53 -7.46 11.24 9.39
N LYS A 54 -8.79 11.37 9.27
CA LYS A 54 -9.75 10.50 9.97
C LYS A 54 -9.69 9.08 9.43
N GLU A 55 -9.70 8.90 8.12
CA GLU A 55 -9.62 7.58 7.47
C GLU A 55 -8.35 6.83 7.86
N ILE A 56 -7.19 7.51 7.83
CA ILE A 56 -5.91 6.93 8.25
C ILE A 56 -5.94 6.53 9.73
N LYS A 57 -6.55 7.34 10.60
CA LYS A 57 -6.68 6.99 12.03
C LYS A 57 -7.56 5.75 12.24
N GLU A 58 -8.66 5.63 11.50
CA GLU A 58 -9.52 4.45 11.56
C GLU A 58 -8.83 3.21 11.00
N MET A 59 -8.10 3.36 9.88
CA MET A 59 -7.29 2.29 9.31
C MET A 59 -6.17 1.85 10.27
N LEU A 60 -5.53 2.79 10.97
CA LEU A 60 -4.53 2.48 11.98
C LEU A 60 -5.15 1.75 13.18
N ALA A 61 -6.32 2.19 13.65
CA ALA A 61 -7.02 1.55 14.76
C ALA A 61 -7.45 0.12 14.40
N THR A 62 -7.95 -0.11 13.19
CA THR A 62 -8.32 -1.44 12.70
C THR A 62 -7.11 -2.33 12.50
N ALA A 63 -6.03 -1.81 11.92
CA ALA A 63 -4.76 -2.54 11.79
C ALA A 63 -4.18 -2.92 13.15
N LYS A 64 -4.19 -2.00 14.13
CA LYS A 64 -3.76 -2.29 15.50
C LYS A 64 -4.61 -3.40 16.13
N LYS A 65 -5.94 -3.32 16.01
CA LYS A 65 -6.86 -4.35 16.53
C LYS A 65 -6.60 -5.72 15.88
N GLN A 66 -6.37 -5.76 14.57
CA GLN A 66 -6.02 -6.99 13.86
C GLN A 66 -4.66 -7.54 14.32
N THR A 67 -3.69 -6.67 14.56
CA THR A 67 -2.38 -7.04 15.09
C THR A 67 -2.50 -7.61 16.49
N ASP A 68 -3.23 -6.95 17.39
CA ASP A 68 -3.46 -7.44 18.76
C ASP A 68 -4.18 -8.79 18.75
N GLN A 69 -5.14 -8.98 17.84
CA GLN A 69 -5.82 -10.27 17.66
C GLN A 69 -4.89 -11.36 17.12
N ALA A 70 -4.02 -11.03 16.17
CA ALA A 70 -3.03 -11.95 15.64
C ALA A 70 -2.01 -12.35 16.72
N VAL A 71 -1.53 -11.38 17.50
CA VAL A 71 -0.63 -11.61 18.64
C VAL A 71 -1.28 -12.53 19.68
N SER A 72 -2.55 -12.30 20.02
CA SER A 72 -3.28 -13.17 20.94
C SER A 72 -3.43 -14.60 20.42
N ARG A 73 -3.70 -14.78 19.12
CA ARG A 73 -3.75 -16.12 18.50
C ARG A 73 -2.39 -16.82 18.53
N VAL A 74 -1.32 -16.10 18.24
CA VAL A 74 0.04 -16.62 18.29
C VAL A 74 0.42 -17.00 19.72
N ASP A 75 0.13 -16.15 20.71
CA ASP A 75 0.42 -16.46 22.12
C ASP A 75 -0.31 -17.73 22.59
N ASN A 76 -1.57 -17.91 22.19
CA ASN A 76 -2.33 -19.12 22.48
C ASN A 76 -1.75 -20.36 21.78
N GLN A 77 -1.30 -20.23 20.53
CA GLN A 77 -0.61 -21.31 19.81
C GLN A 77 0.73 -21.66 20.48
N VAL A 78 1.51 -20.66 20.89
CA VAL A 78 2.77 -20.85 21.60
C VAL A 78 2.54 -21.57 22.92
N LYS A 79 1.49 -21.20 23.68
CA LYS A 79 1.09 -21.92 24.90
C LYS A 79 0.74 -23.37 24.62
N GLN A 80 -0.11 -23.65 23.62
CA GLN A 80 -0.46 -25.02 23.25
C GLN A 80 0.75 -25.84 22.81
N VAL A 81 1.66 -25.25 22.02
CA VAL A 81 2.90 -25.90 21.60
C VAL A 81 3.79 -26.17 22.81
N ARG A 82 3.95 -25.22 23.72
CA ARG A 82 4.73 -25.40 24.95
C ARG A 82 4.16 -26.51 25.82
N ASP A 83 2.85 -26.53 26.04
CA ASP A 83 2.18 -27.59 26.82
C ASP A 83 2.30 -28.96 26.14
N SER A 84 2.24 -28.99 24.81
CA SER A 84 2.46 -30.21 24.03
C SER A 84 3.89 -30.71 24.11
N VAL A 85 4.87 -29.79 24.09
CA VAL A 85 6.30 -30.12 24.29
C VAL A 85 6.53 -30.64 25.70
N VAL A 86 5.96 -30.02 26.73
CA VAL A 86 6.08 -30.49 28.12
C VAL A 86 5.44 -31.88 28.28
N LYS A 87 4.24 -32.10 27.72
CA LYS A 87 3.61 -33.44 27.73
C LYS A 87 4.45 -34.48 26.99
N LEU A 88 5.02 -34.12 25.85
CA LEU A 88 5.89 -35.00 25.08
C LEU A 88 7.19 -35.31 25.84
N GLU A 89 7.83 -34.30 26.44
CA GLU A 89 9.03 -34.44 27.25
C GLU A 89 8.79 -35.33 28.47
N GLN A 90 7.64 -35.15 29.15
CA GLN A 90 7.23 -36.01 30.26
C GLN A 90 7.03 -37.45 29.79
N HIS A 91 6.41 -37.66 28.62
CA HIS A 91 6.18 -39.00 28.07
C HIS A 91 7.49 -39.67 27.61
N VAL A 92 8.46 -38.91 27.12
CA VAL A 92 9.81 -39.40 26.80
C VAL A 92 10.58 -39.75 28.07
N HIS A 93 10.50 -38.93 29.14
CA HIS A 93 11.14 -39.23 30.42
C HIS A 93 10.50 -40.43 31.14
N SER A 94 9.18 -40.61 31.09
CA SER A 94 8.51 -41.78 31.65
C SER A 94 8.75 -43.04 30.79
N GLY A 95 8.68 -42.93 29.46
CA GLY A 95 8.94 -44.04 28.55
C GLY A 95 10.40 -44.51 28.57
N SER A 96 11.36 -43.61 28.85
CA SER A 96 12.77 -43.97 28.98
C SER A 96 13.08 -44.68 30.32
N LYS A 97 12.29 -44.45 31.37
CA LYS A 97 12.46 -45.11 32.67
C LYS A 97 11.88 -46.54 32.70
N ASP A 98 10.81 -46.80 31.94
CA ASP A 98 10.20 -48.13 31.83
C ASP A 98 10.81 -49.02 30.73
N SER A 99 11.67 -48.49 29.86
CA SER A 99 12.30 -49.27 28.78
C SER A 99 13.60 -49.99 29.17
N ARG A 100 14.05 -49.89 30.43
CA ARG A 100 15.26 -50.59 30.90
C ARG A 100 15.02 -51.94 31.58
N ASP A 101 13.77 -52.37 31.75
CA ASP A 101 13.47 -53.62 32.49
C ASP A 101 12.44 -54.55 31.83
N SER A 102 12.13 -54.39 30.54
CA SER A 102 11.21 -55.28 29.81
C SER A 102 11.87 -55.89 28.56
N GLY A 103 13.10 -56.38 28.76
CA GLY A 103 13.92 -57.03 27.74
C GLY A 103 14.03 -58.54 27.92
N ARG A 104 12.97 -59.24 28.35
CA ARG A 104 12.93 -60.71 28.30
C ARG A 104 11.49 -61.22 28.31
N ASP A 105 11.25 -62.18 27.43
CA ASP A 105 10.05 -63.02 27.34
C ASP A 105 8.79 -62.44 26.70
N LYS A 106 8.67 -62.65 25.38
CA LYS A 106 7.59 -63.49 24.81
C LYS A 106 7.79 -63.72 23.31
N ALA A 107 8.58 -64.75 23.01
CA ALA A 107 8.41 -65.48 21.77
C ALA A 107 7.14 -66.36 21.86
N ARG A 108 6.46 -66.51 20.72
CA ARG A 108 5.35 -67.44 20.41
C ARG A 108 3.94 -66.99 20.82
N GLN A 109 3.17 -66.53 19.82
CA GLN A 109 2.00 -67.22 19.26
C GLN A 109 1.07 -66.19 18.61
N GLN A 110 0.87 -66.26 17.29
CA GLN A 110 -0.42 -66.65 16.70
C GLN A 110 -0.39 -66.53 15.17
N LYS A 111 -0.81 -67.62 14.54
CA LYS A 111 -1.06 -67.78 13.11
C LYS A 111 -2.45 -67.24 12.75
N TYR A 112 -2.56 -66.78 11.50
CA TYR A 112 -3.72 -66.87 10.59
C TYR A 112 -5.00 -66.06 10.90
N SER A 113 -5.41 -65.19 9.97
CA SER A 113 -6.50 -65.45 9.00
C SER A 113 -7.04 -64.20 8.27
N GLY A 114 -7.45 -64.39 7.00
CA GLY A 114 -8.46 -63.56 6.30
C GLY A 114 -7.96 -62.28 5.62
N ARG A 115 -7.51 -62.29 4.36
CA ARG A 115 -8.32 -62.30 3.11
C ARG A 115 -9.43 -61.23 3.08
N GLY A 116 -9.17 -60.12 2.38
CA GLY A 116 -10.15 -59.08 2.08
C GLY A 116 -9.62 -57.98 1.16
N LYS A 117 -9.46 -58.28 -0.13
CA LYS A 117 -9.46 -57.33 -1.27
C LYS A 117 -10.57 -57.83 -2.21
N PRO A 118 -11.19 -57.04 -3.13
CA PRO A 118 -10.83 -55.68 -3.58
C PRO A 118 -12.05 -54.76 -3.89
N ARG A 119 -11.83 -53.46 -4.19
CA ARG A 119 -12.28 -52.80 -5.43
C ARG A 119 -11.83 -51.33 -5.52
N ASN A 120 -10.91 -51.08 -6.45
CA ASN A 120 -10.75 -49.80 -7.16
C ASN A 120 -11.87 -49.76 -8.24
N PRO A 121 -12.41 -48.62 -8.72
CA PRO A 121 -11.67 -47.73 -9.64
C PRO A 121 -12.18 -46.27 -9.74
N ASN A 122 -11.36 -45.26 -9.47
CA ASN A 122 -11.25 -44.05 -10.32
C ASN A 122 -10.31 -43.00 -9.71
N LYS A 123 -9.14 -42.82 -10.32
CA LYS A 123 -8.82 -41.59 -11.08
C LYS A 123 -7.40 -41.72 -11.64
N LYS A 124 -7.37 -41.85 -12.97
CA LYS A 124 -6.20 -41.62 -13.82
C LYS A 124 -5.57 -40.27 -13.46
N GLY A 125 -4.24 -40.25 -13.52
CA GLY A 125 -3.42 -39.11 -13.14
C GLY A 125 -3.71 -37.83 -13.89
N GLN A 126 -3.35 -36.73 -13.24
CA GLN A 126 -2.80 -35.56 -13.89
C GLN A 126 -1.86 -34.88 -12.90
N THR A 127 -0.58 -34.95 -13.22
CA THR A 127 0.49 -34.06 -12.74
C THR A 127 -0.01 -32.62 -12.69
N THR A 128 -0.15 -32.08 -11.49
CA THR A 128 -0.27 -30.63 -11.25
C THR A 128 1.03 -30.19 -10.58
N PRO A 129 1.74 -29.19 -11.12
CA PRO A 129 3.04 -28.76 -10.59
C PRO A 129 2.88 -28.11 -9.21
N PRO A 130 3.90 -28.19 -8.35
CA PRO A 130 3.89 -27.50 -7.06
C PRO A 130 3.80 -25.98 -7.26
N PRO A 131 3.13 -25.24 -6.35
CA PRO A 131 3.14 -23.78 -6.39
C PRO A 131 4.59 -23.27 -6.27
N PRO A 132 5.01 -22.22 -7.00
CA PRO A 132 6.37 -21.74 -6.91
C PRO A 132 6.62 -21.14 -5.52
N SER A 133 7.27 -21.93 -4.68
CA SER A 133 8.10 -21.42 -3.60
C SER A 133 9.33 -20.78 -4.23
N LYS A 134 9.40 -19.46 -4.18
CA LYS A 134 10.64 -18.69 -4.12
C LYS A 134 10.42 -17.70 -2.98
N GLY A 135 10.95 -17.91 -1.78
CA GLY A 135 12.37 -18.13 -1.55
C GLY A 135 13.04 -16.77 -1.76
N GLY A 136 13.12 -15.99 -0.69
CA GLY A 136 13.83 -14.73 -0.69
C GLY A 136 15.30 -14.96 -0.97
N GLU A 137 15.90 -14.12 -1.81
CA GLU A 137 17.27 -13.67 -1.63
C GLU A 137 17.57 -12.50 -2.60
N GLN A 138 18.30 -11.54 -2.04
CA GLN A 138 19.03 -10.44 -2.66
C GLN A 138 18.22 -9.19 -3.02
N ASP A 139 18.40 -8.19 -2.14
CA ASP A 139 18.75 -6.81 -2.51
C ASP A 139 19.74 -6.80 -3.69
N GLN A 140 19.25 -7.04 -4.91
CA GLN A 140 19.90 -6.49 -6.08
C GLN A 140 19.46 -5.04 -6.09
N ARG A 141 20.39 -4.11 -5.88
CA ARG A 141 20.22 -2.71 -6.28
C ARG A 141 19.85 -2.73 -7.76
N ILE A 142 18.56 -2.75 -8.06
CA ILE A 142 18.09 -2.78 -9.44
C ILE A 142 18.40 -1.40 -10.01
N ASN A 143 19.19 -1.40 -11.08
CA ASN A 143 19.43 -0.23 -11.91
C ASN A 143 18.12 0.12 -12.64
N ASP A 144 17.16 0.66 -11.90
CA ASP A 144 15.82 0.94 -12.39
C ASP A 144 15.82 2.09 -13.41
N GLY A 145 16.83 2.96 -13.36
CA GLY A 145 17.00 4.07 -14.29
C GLY A 145 17.11 3.63 -15.76
N GLU A 146 17.86 2.56 -16.06
CA GLU A 146 18.00 2.06 -17.43
C GLU A 146 16.71 1.44 -17.96
N LYS A 147 15.96 0.74 -17.10
CA LYS A 147 14.67 0.13 -17.47
C LYS A 147 13.62 1.19 -17.75
N PHE A 148 13.57 2.24 -16.93
CA PHE A 148 12.67 3.38 -17.16
C PHE A 148 13.07 4.20 -18.39
N ALA A 149 14.37 4.42 -18.62
CA ALA A 149 14.84 5.08 -19.84
C ALA A 149 14.46 4.30 -21.10
N LYS A 150 14.56 2.96 -21.05
CA LYS A 150 14.15 2.09 -22.17
C LYS A 150 12.63 2.07 -22.35
N MET A 151 11.86 2.11 -21.27
CA MET A 151 10.40 2.23 -21.29
C MET A 151 9.94 3.52 -21.96
N VAL A 152 10.58 4.64 -21.60
CA VAL A 152 10.31 5.95 -22.17
C VAL A 152 10.63 5.98 -23.67
N LYS A 153 11.77 5.43 -24.09
CA LYS A 153 12.13 5.33 -25.52
C LYS A 153 11.11 4.53 -26.32
N MET A 154 10.66 3.37 -25.80
CA MET A 154 9.65 2.56 -26.49
C MET A 154 8.28 3.25 -26.55
N ALA A 155 7.95 4.11 -25.59
CA ALA A 155 6.74 4.92 -25.66
C ALA A 155 6.87 6.09 -26.64
N ASP A 156 8.05 6.71 -26.73
CA ASP A 156 8.35 7.75 -27.73
C ASP A 156 8.36 7.18 -29.17
N GLU A 157 8.71 5.89 -29.33
CA GLU A 157 8.59 5.11 -30.57
C GLU A 157 7.12 4.74 -30.93
N GLY A 158 6.15 5.09 -30.08
CA GLY A 158 4.72 4.88 -30.32
C GLY A 158 4.21 3.47 -29.99
N LEU A 159 4.96 2.64 -29.27
CA LEU A 159 4.47 1.32 -28.85
C LEU A 159 3.35 1.45 -27.81
N ASN A 160 2.39 0.52 -27.91
CA ASN A 160 1.27 0.44 -26.97
C ASN A 160 1.77 0.07 -25.56
N THR A 161 1.17 0.66 -24.53
CA THR A 161 1.51 0.44 -23.11
C THR A 161 1.46 -1.04 -22.72
N GLN A 162 0.59 -1.82 -23.35
CA GLN A 162 0.50 -3.27 -23.15
C GLN A 162 1.70 -4.04 -23.70
N GLU A 163 2.31 -3.57 -24.78
CA GLU A 163 3.46 -4.21 -25.41
C GLU A 163 4.75 -3.86 -24.69
N ILE A 164 4.87 -2.61 -24.23
CA ILE A 164 5.96 -2.15 -23.37
C ILE A 164 5.99 -2.94 -22.06
N ALA A 165 4.83 -3.14 -21.44
CA ALA A 165 4.67 -3.95 -20.23
C ALA A 165 5.13 -5.41 -20.45
N LYS A 166 4.77 -6.01 -21.59
CA LYS A 166 5.18 -7.38 -21.93
C LYS A 166 6.68 -7.50 -22.21
N ARG A 167 7.28 -6.52 -22.92
CA ARG A 167 8.70 -6.54 -23.30
C ARG A 167 9.64 -6.27 -22.13
N LEU A 168 9.22 -5.43 -21.18
CA LEU A 168 10.02 -5.09 -20.01
C LEU A 168 9.68 -5.95 -18.78
N ASN A 169 8.65 -6.79 -18.87
CA ASN A 169 8.12 -7.54 -17.72
C ASN A 169 7.76 -6.61 -16.54
N ILE A 170 7.05 -5.53 -16.87
CA ILE A 170 6.63 -4.46 -15.95
C ILE A 170 5.10 -4.39 -15.96
N GLY A 171 4.48 -4.04 -14.83
CA GLY A 171 3.03 -3.91 -14.75
C GLY A 171 2.51 -2.80 -15.66
N ARG A 172 1.34 -3.02 -16.30
CA ARG A 172 0.70 -2.00 -17.16
C ARG A 172 0.51 -0.66 -16.45
N LYS A 173 0.14 -0.71 -15.17
CA LYS A 173 -0.05 0.47 -14.32
C LYS A 173 1.26 1.21 -14.04
N GLU A 174 2.37 0.49 -13.90
CA GLU A 174 3.69 1.09 -13.66
C GLU A 174 4.21 1.79 -14.93
N VAL A 175 3.98 1.18 -16.10
CA VAL A 175 4.28 1.82 -17.39
C VAL A 175 3.47 3.10 -17.57
N GLU A 176 2.16 3.04 -17.27
CA GLU A 176 1.28 4.21 -17.36
C GLU A 176 1.72 5.33 -16.40
N LEU A 177 2.08 4.98 -15.16
CA LEU A 177 2.54 5.94 -14.15
C LEU A 177 3.82 6.66 -14.58
N VAL A 178 4.79 5.93 -15.13
CA VAL A 178 6.07 6.50 -15.59
C VAL A 178 5.86 7.46 -16.77
N LEU A 179 4.97 7.11 -17.70
CA LEU A 179 4.65 7.98 -18.83
C LEU A 179 3.90 9.23 -18.41
N GLN A 180 2.99 9.13 -17.43
CA GLN A 180 2.30 10.28 -16.85
C GLN A 180 3.28 11.22 -16.11
N LEU A 181 4.23 10.66 -15.35
CA LEU A 181 5.26 11.43 -14.67
C LEU A 181 6.16 12.19 -15.65
N LYS A 182 6.58 11.55 -16.76
CA LYS A 182 7.34 12.23 -17.82
C LYS A 182 6.52 13.37 -18.45
N ARG A 183 5.25 13.14 -18.79
CA ARG A 183 4.37 14.18 -19.36
C ARG A 183 4.23 15.39 -18.43
N LYS A 184 4.17 15.15 -17.11
CA LYS A 184 4.02 16.19 -16.09
C LYS A 184 5.32 16.95 -15.80
N GLN A 185 6.50 16.37 -16.06
CA GLN A 185 7.78 17.07 -15.90
C GLN A 185 8.23 17.87 -17.14
N ILE A 186 7.71 17.54 -18.32
CA ILE A 186 8.03 18.25 -19.58
C ILE A 186 7.06 19.43 -19.80
N SER A 187 5.94 19.47 -19.06
CA SER A 187 4.99 20.59 -19.05
C SER A 187 5.28 21.57 -17.93
#